data_AF-A0A2K3MC26-F1
#
_entry.id   AF-A0A2K3MC26-F1
#
_cell.length_a   1.000
_cell.length_b   1.000
_cell.length_c   1.000
_cell.angle_alpha   90.00
_cell.angle_beta   90.00
_cell.angle_gamma   90.00
#
_symmetry.space_group_name_H-M   'P 1'
#
loop_
_entity.id
_entity.type
_entity.pdbx_description
1 polymer ?
#
loop_
_entity_poly.entity_id
_entity_poly.type
_entity_poly.pdbx_seq_one_letter_code
_entity_poly.pdbx_strand_id
1 'polypeptide(L)'
;MLRRQVPFIISKPPHITIMSTIRQKSSGGRRPKKKIYNRVPELDRVMELRKKPSMILELKTLIQSQPKNNPLFLRDLEKNVGFVRKWDFMGLIEKHPTIFRVTGAPPFVNLTDKAQRVARDEAQAQILMEPILVNNLRKMLMLCVDCRIPLETVEFVGPELGLPCDFKESLIEKYPQFFSIRRFNGRDCVYLEDWDSTLAVTAREA
;
A
#
# COMPACT_ATOMS: atom_id res chain seq x y z
N MET A 1 -57.48 25.76 -62.04
CA MET A 1 -58.19 24.47 -62.07
C MET A 1 -57.62 23.56 -60.99
N LEU A 2 -58.50 23.22 -60.04
CA LEU A 2 -58.53 22.17 -59.00
C LEU A 2 -57.24 21.46 -58.51
N ARG A 3 -56.96 21.71 -57.21
CA ARG A 3 -56.16 20.88 -56.28
C ARG A 3 -56.55 19.39 -56.35
N ARG A 4 -55.55 18.52 -56.41
CA ARG A 4 -55.65 17.14 -55.91
C ARG A 4 -54.64 16.95 -54.77
N GLN A 5 -55.16 16.58 -53.60
CA GLN A 5 -54.38 16.07 -52.46
C GLN A 5 -53.76 14.73 -52.83
N VAL A 6 -52.49 14.54 -52.46
CA VAL A 6 -51.83 13.22 -52.45
C VAL A 6 -51.49 12.91 -50.99
N PRO A 7 -51.91 11.75 -50.45
CA PRO A 7 -51.75 11.45 -49.02
C PRO A 7 -50.28 11.17 -48.65
N PHE A 8 -49.89 11.73 -47.51
CA PHE A 8 -48.58 11.56 -46.87
C PHE A 8 -48.48 10.14 -46.30
N ILE A 9 -47.72 9.27 -46.96
CA ILE A 9 -47.45 7.91 -46.48
C ILE A 9 -46.37 8.00 -45.40
N ILE A 10 -46.78 7.75 -44.15
CA ILE A 10 -45.88 7.54 -43.00
C ILE A 10 -45.25 6.16 -43.17
N SER A 11 -44.00 6.10 -43.61
CA SER A 11 -43.18 4.89 -43.52
C SER A 11 -42.77 4.69 -42.06
N LYS A 12 -43.24 3.61 -41.43
CA LYS A 12 -42.75 3.19 -40.12
C LYS A 12 -41.29 2.74 -40.27
N PRO A 13 -40.36 3.18 -39.41
CA PRO A 13 -38.98 2.70 -39.46
C PRO A 13 -38.92 1.22 -39.05
N PRO A 14 -37.96 0.45 -39.60
CA PRO A 14 -37.84 -0.96 -39.29
C PRO A 14 -37.49 -1.17 -37.81
N HIS A 15 -38.25 -2.04 -37.15
CA HIS A 15 -37.94 -2.55 -35.82
C HIS A 15 -36.61 -3.32 -35.88
N ILE A 16 -35.50 -2.66 -35.50
CA ILE A 16 -34.25 -3.33 -35.19
C ILE A 16 -34.46 -4.02 -33.85
N THR A 17 -34.85 -5.29 -33.90
CA THR A 17 -34.84 -6.15 -32.72
C THR A 17 -33.37 -6.44 -32.41
N ILE A 18 -32.81 -5.72 -31.44
CA ILE A 18 -31.54 -6.10 -30.82
C ILE A 18 -31.80 -7.43 -30.13
N MET A 19 -31.44 -8.53 -30.78
CA MET A 19 -31.30 -9.83 -30.11
C MET A 19 -30.18 -9.68 -29.09
N SER A 20 -30.52 -9.23 -27.88
CA SER A 20 -29.67 -9.49 -26.73
C SER A 20 -29.54 -11.00 -26.66
N THR A 21 -28.34 -11.51 -26.97
CA THR A 21 -27.99 -12.89 -26.66
C THR A 21 -27.94 -12.94 -25.14
N ILE A 22 -29.08 -13.23 -24.53
CA ILE A 22 -29.14 -13.71 -23.15
C ILE A 22 -28.35 -15.00 -23.19
N ARG A 23 -27.06 -14.90 -22.85
CA ARG A 23 -26.18 -16.03 -22.64
C ARG A 23 -26.76 -16.79 -21.45
N GLN A 24 -27.63 -17.75 -21.73
CA GLN A 24 -28.12 -18.69 -20.74
C GLN A 24 -26.88 -19.40 -20.19
N LYS A 25 -26.46 -19.01 -18.98
CA LYS A 25 -25.51 -19.78 -18.21
C LYS A 25 -26.19 -21.10 -17.91
N SER A 26 -25.81 -22.15 -18.64
CA SER A 26 -26.18 -23.50 -18.28
C SER A 26 -25.79 -23.72 -16.82
N SER A 27 -26.77 -24.09 -16.01
CA SER A 27 -26.64 -24.44 -14.60
C SER A 27 -25.89 -25.77 -14.39
N GLY A 28 -24.93 -26.08 -15.26
CA GLY A 28 -23.94 -27.14 -15.06
C GLY A 28 -22.83 -26.67 -14.11
N GLY A 29 -23.21 -26.08 -12.98
CA GLY A 29 -22.27 -25.62 -11.97
C GLY A 29 -21.65 -26.82 -11.26
N ARG A 30 -20.52 -27.34 -11.78
CA ARG A 30 -19.61 -28.14 -10.95
C ARG A 30 -19.33 -27.30 -9.69
N ARG A 31 -19.80 -27.76 -8.52
CA ARG A 31 -19.38 -27.19 -7.24
C ARG A 31 -17.85 -27.04 -7.31
N PRO A 32 -17.30 -25.84 -7.13
CA PRO A 32 -15.85 -25.66 -7.09
C PRO A 32 -15.32 -26.70 -6.09
N LYS A 33 -14.36 -27.53 -6.53
CA LYS A 33 -13.74 -28.51 -5.63
C LYS A 33 -13.33 -27.74 -4.36
N LYS A 34 -13.74 -28.22 -3.19
CA LYS A 34 -13.38 -27.59 -1.91
C LYS A 34 -11.87 -27.36 -1.93
N LYS A 35 -11.43 -26.11 -1.84
CA LYS A 35 -10.01 -25.79 -1.67
C LYS A 35 -9.57 -26.48 -0.39
N ILE A 36 -8.68 -27.45 -0.51
CA ILE A 36 -8.07 -28.12 0.64
C ILE A 36 -7.01 -27.13 1.14
N TYR A 37 -7.28 -26.50 2.27
CA TYR A 37 -6.30 -25.64 2.93
C TYR A 37 -5.40 -26.53 3.77
N ASN A 38 -4.14 -26.66 3.36
CA ASN A 38 -3.14 -27.28 4.21
C ASN A 38 -2.71 -26.22 5.25
N ARG A 39 -3.11 -26.43 6.50
CA ARG A 39 -2.68 -25.56 7.60
C ARG A 39 -1.18 -25.77 7.82
N VAL A 40 -0.41 -24.69 7.78
CA VAL A 40 1.04 -24.73 8.01
C VAL A 40 1.32 -24.03 9.34
N PRO A 41 1.62 -24.77 10.43
CA PRO A 41 1.80 -24.19 11.76
C PRO A 41 2.90 -23.13 11.83
N GLU A 42 3.93 -23.26 10.99
CA GLU A 42 5.04 -22.31 10.92
C GLU A 42 4.58 -20.94 10.39
N LEU A 43 3.71 -20.92 9.36
CA LEU A 43 3.15 -19.69 8.83
C LEU A 43 2.19 -19.04 9.83
N ASP A 44 1.37 -19.84 10.51
CA ASP A 44 0.51 -19.35 11.60
C ASP A 44 1.34 -18.66 12.70
N ARG A 45 2.47 -19.28 13.08
CA ARG A 45 3.37 -18.70 14.09
C ARG A 45 3.95 -17.36 13.63
N VAL A 46 4.36 -17.25 12.36
CA VAL A 46 4.87 -15.97 11.81
C VAL A 46 3.79 -14.89 11.85
N MET A 47 2.54 -15.24 11.52
CA MET A 47 1.42 -14.31 11.61
C MET A 47 1.18 -13.81 13.04
N GLU A 48 1.20 -14.70 14.02
CA GLU A 48 1.05 -14.33 15.43
C GLU A 48 2.21 -13.45 15.93
N LEU A 49 3.44 -13.75 15.52
CA LEU A 49 4.61 -12.93 15.85
C LEU A 49 4.53 -11.53 15.23
N ARG A 50 3.93 -11.38 14.05
CA ARG A 50 3.77 -10.08 13.37
C ARG A 50 2.65 -9.23 13.96
N LYS A 51 1.59 -9.86 14.49
CA LYS A 51 0.37 -9.18 14.96
C LYS A 51 0.61 -8.15 16.06
N LYS A 52 1.47 -8.46 17.05
CA LYS A 52 1.72 -7.53 18.16
C LYS A 52 2.55 -6.32 17.72
N PRO A 53 3.71 -6.48 17.06
CA PRO A 53 4.47 -5.34 16.53
C PRO A 53 3.65 -4.47 15.59
N SER A 54 2.82 -5.07 14.71
CA SER A 54 1.99 -4.27 13.80
C SER A 54 1.02 -3.36 14.53
N MET A 55 0.37 -3.84 15.61
CA MET A 55 -0.53 -3.00 16.41
C MET A 55 0.22 -1.90 17.17
N ILE A 56 1.42 -2.19 17.70
CA ILE A 56 2.24 -1.18 18.38
C ILE A 56 2.63 -0.08 17.40
N LEU A 57 3.08 -0.45 16.20
CA LEU A 57 3.45 0.49 15.15
C LEU A 57 2.25 1.31 14.68
N GLU A 58 1.08 0.69 14.50
CA GLU A 58 -0.14 1.39 14.12
C GLU A 58 -0.60 2.40 15.19
N LEU A 59 -0.52 2.05 16.48
CA LEU A 59 -0.86 3.01 17.54
C LEU A 59 0.18 4.14 17.60
N LYS A 60 1.47 3.83 17.40
CA LYS A 60 2.54 4.83 17.33
C LYS A 60 2.29 5.82 16.19
N THR A 61 1.99 5.34 14.97
CA THR A 61 1.72 6.22 13.82
C THR A 61 0.48 7.07 14.05
N LEU A 62 -0.57 6.51 14.66
CA LEU A 62 -1.79 7.23 15.01
C LEU A 62 -1.54 8.35 16.03
N ILE A 63 -0.73 8.09 17.08
CA ILE A 63 -0.33 9.11 18.05
C ILE A 63 0.50 10.21 17.37
N GLN A 64 1.42 9.83 16.48
CA GLN A 64 2.31 10.77 15.79
C GLN A 64 1.59 11.61 14.72
N SER A 65 0.52 11.09 14.11
CA SER A 65 -0.27 11.84 13.12
C SER A 65 -1.18 12.88 13.76
N GLN A 66 -1.40 12.83 15.08
CA GLN A 66 -2.20 13.82 15.76
C GLN A 66 -1.50 15.19 15.80
N PRO A 67 -2.24 16.30 15.60
CA PRO A 67 -1.70 17.64 15.82
C PRO A 67 -1.25 17.83 17.27
N LYS A 68 -0.21 18.65 17.50
CA LYS A 68 0.32 18.95 18.85
C LYS A 68 -0.75 19.42 19.85
N ASN A 69 -1.82 20.06 19.36
CA ASN A 69 -2.89 20.62 20.19
C ASN A 69 -4.09 19.67 20.37
N ASN A 70 -4.11 18.51 19.73
CA ASN A 70 -5.22 17.56 19.82
C ASN A 70 -4.70 16.15 20.11
N PRO A 71 -4.47 15.78 21.37
CA PRO A 71 -3.95 14.47 21.72
C PRO A 71 -4.97 13.36 21.44
N LEU A 72 -4.49 12.13 21.30
CA LEU A 72 -5.34 10.97 21.05
C LEU A 72 -6.12 10.56 22.31
N PHE A 73 -7.36 11.03 22.44
CA PHE A 73 -8.23 10.63 23.55
C PHE A 73 -8.69 9.16 23.43
N LEU A 74 -8.74 8.45 24.55
CA LEU A 74 -9.19 7.05 24.59
C LEU A 74 -10.62 6.88 24.06
N ARG A 75 -11.49 7.87 24.29
CA ARG A 75 -12.87 7.87 23.78
C ARG A 75 -12.92 7.94 22.25
N ASP A 76 -11.95 8.61 21.63
CA ASP A 76 -11.90 8.88 20.20
C ASP A 76 -11.11 7.79 19.44
N LEU A 77 -10.48 6.87 20.17
CA LEU A 77 -9.77 5.73 19.59
C LEU A 77 -10.69 4.92 18.66
N GLU A 78 -11.94 4.72 19.05
CA GLU A 78 -12.97 4.05 18.25
C GLU A 78 -13.15 4.66 16.86
N LYS A 79 -13.07 5.99 16.76
CA LYS A 79 -13.23 6.71 15.49
C LYS A 79 -12.07 6.45 14.53
N ASN A 80 -10.90 6.12 15.07
CA ASN A 80 -9.68 5.90 14.30
C ASN A 80 -9.47 4.42 13.93
N VAL A 81 -9.72 3.49 14.86
CA VAL A 81 -9.43 2.06 14.66
C VAL A 81 -10.67 1.17 14.51
N GLY A 82 -11.86 1.70 14.79
CA GLY A 82 -13.12 0.97 14.80
C GLY A 82 -13.46 0.34 16.17
N PHE A 83 -14.75 0.04 16.36
CA PHE A 83 -15.31 -0.43 17.64
C PHE A 83 -14.67 -1.71 18.17
N VAL A 84 -14.52 -2.73 17.33
CA VAL A 84 -13.98 -4.04 17.76
C VAL A 84 -12.50 -3.90 18.15
N ARG A 85 -11.71 -3.24 17.30
CA ARG A 85 -10.26 -3.11 17.47
C ARG A 85 -9.88 -2.20 18.64
N LYS A 86 -10.75 -1.26 19.02
CA LYS A 86 -10.55 -0.40 20.20
C LYS A 86 -10.12 -1.20 21.43
N TRP A 87 -10.76 -2.34 21.70
CA TRP A 87 -10.46 -3.16 22.86
C TRP A 87 -9.09 -3.84 22.78
N ASP A 88 -8.66 -4.23 21.57
CA ASP A 88 -7.31 -4.75 21.35
C ASP A 88 -6.25 -3.69 21.68
N PHE A 89 -6.47 -2.44 21.25
CA PHE A 89 -5.57 -1.32 21.57
C PHE A 89 -5.62 -0.93 23.05
N MET A 90 -6.79 -0.96 23.69
CA MET A 90 -6.90 -0.77 25.15
C MET A 90 -6.03 -1.78 25.90
N GLY A 91 -6.15 -3.07 25.57
CA GLY A 91 -5.32 -4.12 26.16
C GLY A 91 -3.84 -4.00 25.78
N LEU A 92 -3.52 -3.48 24.59
CA LEU A 92 -2.15 -3.23 24.16
C LEU A 92 -1.49 -2.12 25.00
N ILE A 93 -2.21 -1.03 25.25
CA ILE A 93 -1.73 0.09 26.07
C ILE A 93 -1.43 -0.39 27.50
N GLU A 94 -2.34 -1.17 28.08
CA GLU A 94 -2.17 -1.72 29.43
C GLU A 94 -0.99 -2.70 29.53
N LYS A 95 -0.78 -3.54 28.51
CA LYS A 95 0.31 -4.53 28.46
C LYS A 95 1.69 -3.93 28.20
N HIS A 96 1.77 -2.71 27.67
CA HIS A 96 3.03 -2.08 27.26
C HIS A 96 3.25 -0.68 27.87
N PRO A 97 3.29 -0.56 29.22
CA PRO A 97 3.48 0.72 29.91
C PRO A 97 4.86 1.36 29.69
N THR A 98 5.82 0.60 29.18
CA THR A 98 7.14 1.10 28.76
C THR A 98 7.08 1.91 27.47
N ILE A 99 6.07 1.66 26.63
CA ILE A 99 5.91 2.29 25.31
C ILE A 99 4.82 3.37 25.36
N PHE A 100 3.68 3.03 25.96
CA PHE A 100 2.50 3.90 26.02
C PHE A 100 2.23 4.37 27.44
N ARG A 101 1.78 5.61 27.58
CA ARG A 101 1.32 6.19 28.83
C ARG A 101 -0.04 6.88 28.61
N VAL A 102 -0.96 6.68 29.55
CA VAL A 102 -2.23 7.40 29.58
C VAL A 102 -2.11 8.56 30.58
N THR A 103 -2.46 9.77 30.16
CA THR A 103 -2.41 10.98 30.98
C THR A 103 -3.63 11.88 30.76
N GLY A 104 -3.87 12.81 31.68
CA GLY A 104 -4.85 13.88 31.53
C GLY A 104 -6.29 13.54 31.94
N ALA A 105 -7.12 14.58 32.02
CA ALA A 105 -8.55 14.51 32.22
C ALA A 105 -9.23 15.46 31.21
N PRO A 106 -9.83 14.96 30.11
CA PRO A 106 -10.09 13.54 29.80
C PRO A 106 -8.83 12.74 29.40
N PRO A 107 -8.83 11.40 29.58
CA PRO A 107 -7.65 10.57 29.40
C PRO A 107 -7.27 10.43 27.92
N PHE A 108 -6.00 10.66 27.61
CA PHE A 108 -5.39 10.48 26.29
C PHE A 108 -4.12 9.65 26.34
N VAL A 109 -3.80 9.02 25.21
CA VAL A 109 -2.65 8.13 25.05
C VAL A 109 -1.50 8.90 24.44
N ASN A 110 -0.31 8.72 25.01
CA ASN A 110 0.94 9.24 24.49
C ASN A 110 2.03 8.16 24.50
N LEU A 111 3.09 8.41 23.73
CA LEU A 111 4.34 7.68 23.88
C LEU A 111 5.06 8.12 25.17
N THR A 112 5.75 7.18 25.82
CA THR A 112 6.68 7.51 26.90
C THR A 112 7.88 8.31 26.38
N ASP A 113 8.60 9.03 27.26
CA ASP A 113 9.78 9.80 26.84
C ASP A 113 10.84 8.91 26.17
N LYS A 114 11.00 7.67 26.66
CA LYS A 114 11.90 6.68 26.06
C LYS A 114 11.45 6.28 24.66
N ALA A 115 10.17 5.95 24.49
CA ALA A 115 9.61 5.59 23.19
C ALA A 115 9.65 6.77 22.20
N GLN A 116 9.44 8.00 22.68
CA GLN A 116 9.53 9.20 21.87
C GLN A 116 10.97 9.46 21.40
N ARG A 117 11.98 9.25 22.26
CA ARG A 117 13.39 9.31 21.86
C ARG A 117 13.71 8.30 20.76
N VAL A 118 13.35 7.03 20.96
CA VAL A 118 13.54 5.98 19.95
C VAL A 118 12.86 6.34 18.62
N ALA A 119 11.64 6.88 18.66
CA ALA A 119 10.94 7.28 17.45
C ALA A 119 11.62 8.45 16.71
N ARG A 120 12.32 9.35 17.42
CA ARG A 120 13.13 10.41 16.81
C ARG A 120 14.42 9.86 16.21
N ASP A 121 15.09 8.96 16.92
CA ASP A 121 16.31 8.30 16.45
C ASP A 121 16.03 7.48 15.19
N GLU A 122 14.89 6.79 15.14
CA GLU A 122 14.40 6.07 13.96
C GLU A 122 14.17 7.01 12.77
N ALA A 123 13.51 8.15 12.96
CA ALA A 123 13.31 9.13 11.91
C ALA A 123 14.65 9.70 11.39
N GLN A 124 15.60 9.96 12.29
CA GLN A 124 16.94 10.40 11.92
C GLN A 124 17.68 9.31 11.12
N ALA A 125 17.58 8.05 11.55
CA ALA A 125 18.18 6.92 10.84
C ALA A 125 17.59 6.74 9.43
N GLN A 126 16.27 6.93 9.27
CA GLN A 126 15.62 6.88 7.95
C GLN A 126 16.21 7.92 6.98
N ILE A 127 16.42 9.16 7.45
CA ILE A 127 17.05 10.23 6.65
C ILE A 127 18.48 9.83 6.25
N LEU A 128 19.26 9.29 7.19
CA LEU A 128 20.63 8.86 6.92
C LEU A 128 20.72 7.63 6.00
N MET A 129 19.67 6.80 5.96
CA MET A 129 19.61 5.58 5.15
C MET A 129 19.18 5.84 3.71
N GLU A 130 18.58 7.01 3.43
CA GLU A 130 18.14 7.40 2.08
C GLU A 130 19.17 7.13 0.96
N PRO A 131 20.46 7.56 1.05
CA PRO A 131 21.45 7.27 0.01
C PRO A 131 21.70 5.76 -0.19
N ILE A 132 21.57 4.97 0.88
CA ILE A 132 21.69 3.50 0.81
C ILE A 132 20.50 2.93 0.05
N LEU A 133 19.29 3.41 0.32
CA LEU A 133 18.07 3.00 -0.38
C LEU A 133 18.12 3.34 -1.87
N VAL A 134 18.62 4.53 -2.22
CA VAL A 134 18.87 4.93 -3.61
C VAL A 134 19.80 3.93 -4.29
N ASN A 135 20.94 3.62 -3.68
CA ASN A 135 21.89 2.65 -4.25
C ASN A 135 21.31 1.24 -4.35
N ASN A 136 20.52 0.79 -3.37
CA ASN A 136 19.86 -0.51 -3.41
C ASN A 136 18.85 -0.58 -4.55
N LEU A 137 18.05 0.47 -4.76
CA LEU A 137 17.12 0.54 -5.88
C LEU A 137 17.84 0.60 -7.23
N ARG A 138 18.95 1.37 -7.33
CA ARG A 138 19.80 1.39 -8.53
C ARG A 138 20.33 -0.01 -8.84
N LYS A 139 20.95 -0.69 -7.87
CA LYS A 139 21.46 -2.07 -8.03
C LYS A 139 20.36 -3.04 -8.43
N MET A 140 19.18 -2.94 -7.82
CA MET A 140 18.04 -3.80 -8.18
C MET A 140 17.65 -3.61 -9.65
N LEU A 141 17.54 -2.36 -10.13
CA LEU A 141 17.25 -2.08 -11.54
C LEU A 141 18.37 -2.57 -12.45
N MET A 142 19.64 -2.38 -12.08
CA MET A 142 20.80 -2.86 -12.84
C MET A 142 20.81 -4.38 -13.03
N LEU A 143 20.24 -5.14 -12.10
CA LEU A 143 20.11 -6.60 -12.18
C LEU A 143 18.94 -7.05 -13.06
N CYS A 144 18.01 -6.15 -13.39
CA CYS A 144 16.84 -6.47 -14.21
C CYS A 144 17.10 -6.23 -15.69
N VAL A 145 16.40 -7.03 -16.52
CA VAL A 145 16.43 -6.90 -17.97
C VAL A 145 15.97 -5.49 -18.36
N ASP A 146 16.69 -4.86 -19.29
CA ASP A 146 16.46 -3.49 -19.76
C ASP A 146 16.48 -2.43 -18.65
N CYS A 147 17.11 -2.71 -17.51
CA CYS A 147 17.23 -1.81 -16.36
C CYS A 147 15.91 -1.24 -15.85
N ARG A 148 14.84 -2.06 -15.86
CA ARG A 148 13.49 -1.64 -15.51
C ARG A 148 12.72 -2.69 -14.73
N ILE A 149 11.79 -2.24 -13.89
CA ILE A 149 10.92 -3.10 -13.08
C ILE A 149 9.50 -2.52 -13.08
N PRO A 150 8.43 -3.34 -13.22
CA PRO A 150 7.07 -2.86 -13.06
C PRO A 150 6.87 -2.18 -11.71
N LEU A 151 6.19 -1.04 -11.68
CA LEU A 151 5.99 -0.24 -10.47
C LEU A 151 5.29 -1.05 -9.36
N GLU A 152 4.31 -1.88 -9.74
CA GLU A 152 3.61 -2.81 -8.84
C GLU A 152 4.57 -3.79 -8.13
N THR A 153 5.65 -4.19 -8.82
CA THR A 153 6.66 -5.08 -8.23
C THR A 153 7.53 -4.35 -7.23
N VAL A 154 7.92 -3.10 -7.53
CA VAL A 154 8.66 -2.25 -6.58
C VAL A 154 7.80 -1.93 -5.36
N GLU A 155 6.51 -1.66 -5.53
CA GLU A 155 5.57 -1.46 -4.41
C GLU A 155 5.43 -2.71 -3.55
N PHE A 156 5.40 -3.89 -4.16
CA PHE A 156 5.27 -5.15 -3.45
C PHE A 156 6.52 -5.51 -2.64
N VAL A 157 7.70 -5.36 -3.22
CA VAL A 157 8.98 -5.74 -2.58
C VAL A 157 9.58 -4.60 -1.75
N GLY A 158 9.20 -3.36 -2.02
CA GLY A 158 9.74 -2.14 -1.42
C GLY A 158 9.82 -2.15 0.10
N PRO A 159 8.77 -2.56 0.84
CA PRO A 159 8.81 -2.63 2.30
C PRO A 159 9.92 -3.53 2.84
N GLU A 160 10.23 -4.63 2.15
CA GLU A 160 11.30 -5.56 2.53
C GLU A 160 12.69 -5.00 2.22
N LEU A 161 12.78 -4.06 1.27
CA LEU A 161 14.00 -3.32 0.92
C LEU A 161 14.18 -2.04 1.74
N GLY A 162 13.24 -1.73 2.62
CA GLY A 162 13.23 -0.50 3.41
C GLY A 162 12.80 0.74 2.63
N LEU A 163 12.18 0.59 1.46
CA LEU A 163 11.61 1.73 0.72
C LEU A 163 10.43 2.33 1.51
N PRO A 164 10.32 3.67 1.57
CA PRO A 164 9.16 4.34 2.10
C PRO A 164 7.87 3.97 1.36
N CYS A 165 6.72 3.99 2.04
CA CYS A 165 5.43 3.72 1.39
C CYS A 165 5.10 4.73 0.27
N ASP A 166 5.64 5.94 0.38
CA ASP A 166 5.50 7.07 -0.54
C ASP A 166 6.72 7.22 -1.46
N PHE A 167 7.53 6.17 -1.66
CA PHE A 167 8.81 6.23 -2.39
C PHE A 167 8.74 6.87 -3.79
N LYS A 168 7.57 6.91 -4.43
CA LYS A 168 7.39 7.61 -5.71
C LYS A 168 7.69 9.09 -5.57
N GLU A 169 7.10 9.72 -4.56
CA GLU A 169 7.25 11.15 -4.27
C GLU A 169 8.53 11.40 -3.44
N SER A 170 8.78 10.56 -2.43
CA SER A 170 9.87 10.79 -1.49
C SER A 170 11.26 10.38 -2.01
N LEU A 171 11.32 9.48 -3.00
CA LEU A 171 12.58 8.94 -3.53
C LEU A 171 12.69 9.07 -5.06
N ILE A 172 11.71 8.61 -5.84
CA ILE A 172 11.84 8.64 -7.31
C ILE A 172 11.87 10.08 -7.83
N GLU A 173 10.92 10.92 -7.44
CA GLU A 173 10.87 12.33 -7.86
C GLU A 173 12.07 13.16 -7.36
N LYS A 174 12.67 12.75 -6.22
CA LYS A 174 13.85 13.41 -5.64
C LYS A 174 15.14 13.10 -6.39
N TYR A 175 15.20 11.96 -7.10
CA TYR A 175 16.39 11.50 -7.84
C TYR A 175 16.10 11.26 -9.33
N PRO A 176 15.66 12.29 -10.09
CA PRO A 176 15.32 12.16 -11.51
C PRO A 176 16.52 11.81 -12.39
N GLN A 177 17.74 12.07 -11.92
CA GLN A 177 18.97 11.66 -12.59
C GLN A 177 19.19 10.14 -12.56
N PHE A 178 18.59 9.44 -11.61
CA PHE A 178 18.74 7.98 -11.47
C PHE A 178 17.49 7.24 -11.89
N PHE A 179 16.30 7.79 -11.62
CA PHE A 179 15.04 7.09 -11.80
C PHE A 179 14.06 7.86 -12.66
N SER A 180 13.27 7.13 -13.45
CA SER A 180 12.06 7.68 -14.05
C SER A 180 10.93 6.65 -14.04
N ILE A 181 9.68 7.13 -14.06
CA ILE A 181 8.50 6.29 -14.25
C ILE A 181 8.01 6.49 -15.66
N ARG A 182 7.98 5.41 -16.46
CA ARG A 182 7.48 5.44 -17.84
C ARG A 182 6.55 4.28 -18.09
N ARG A 183 5.61 4.47 -19.00
CA ARG A 183 4.66 3.42 -19.38
C ARG A 183 5.27 2.50 -20.43
N PHE A 184 5.27 1.20 -20.14
CA PHE A 184 5.73 0.15 -21.03
C PHE A 184 4.71 -0.98 -21.10
N ASN A 185 4.31 -1.38 -22.30
CA ASN A 185 3.29 -2.41 -22.53
C ASN A 185 2.02 -2.22 -21.69
N GLY A 186 1.58 -0.97 -21.52
CA GLY A 186 0.37 -0.63 -20.77
C GLY A 186 0.51 -0.69 -19.24
N ARG A 187 1.72 -0.83 -18.70
CA ARG A 187 2.00 -0.75 -17.26
C ARG A 187 3.05 0.30 -16.97
N ASP A 188 3.00 0.88 -15.78
CA ASP A 188 4.02 1.84 -15.35
C ASP A 188 5.22 1.05 -14.80
N CYS A 189 6.41 1.41 -15.25
CA CYS A 189 7.67 0.79 -14.85
C CYS A 189 8.62 1.86 -14.34
N VAL A 190 9.41 1.50 -13.33
CA VAL A 190 10.56 2.27 -12.87
C VAL A 190 11.74 1.91 -13.77
N TYR A 191 12.42 2.92 -14.29
CA TYR A 191 13.60 2.83 -15.13
C TYR A 191 14.82 3.37 -14.40
N LEU A 192 15.98 2.79 -14.68
CA LEU A 192 17.27 3.39 -14.37
C LEU A 192 17.71 4.28 -15.53
N GLU A 193 17.96 5.56 -15.25
CA GLU A 193 18.43 6.52 -16.27
C GLU A 193 19.96 6.56 -16.39
N ASP A 194 20.66 6.36 -15.27
CA ASP A 194 22.13 6.45 -15.21
C ASP A 194 22.74 5.17 -14.62
N TRP A 195 23.41 4.41 -15.50
CA TRP A 195 24.12 3.19 -15.14
C TRP A 195 25.48 3.53 -14.51
N ASP A 196 25.72 3.01 -13.31
CA ASP A 196 26.95 3.24 -12.57
C ASP A 196 27.73 1.94 -12.38
N SER A 197 28.82 1.81 -13.14
CA SER A 197 29.67 0.62 -13.12
C SER A 197 30.34 0.38 -11.76
N THR A 198 30.47 1.41 -10.90
CA THR A 198 31.06 1.24 -9.56
C THR A 198 30.13 0.48 -8.63
N LEU A 199 28.82 0.46 -8.92
CA LEU A 199 27.83 -0.32 -8.18
C LEU A 199 27.75 -1.77 -8.65
N ALA A 200 28.28 -2.07 -9.83
CA ALA A 200 28.28 -3.39 -10.46
C ALA A 200 29.47 -4.28 -10.04
N VAL A 201 30.02 -4.07 -8.85
CA VAL A 201 31.12 -4.89 -8.31
C VAL A 201 30.54 -6.07 -7.54
N THR A 202 30.95 -7.27 -7.91
CA THR A 202 30.53 -8.47 -7.20
C THR A 202 31.30 -8.62 -5.89
N ALA A 203 30.68 -9.18 -4.85
CA ALA A 203 31.32 -9.40 -3.55
C ALA A 203 32.56 -10.34 -3.60
N ARG A 204 32.86 -10.93 -4.77
CA ARG A 204 34.02 -11.80 -5.00
C ARG A 204 35.28 -11.01 -5.44
N GLU A 205 35.12 -9.76 -5.86
CA GLU A 205 36.18 -8.92 -6.43
C GLU A 205 36.60 -7.77 -5.50
N ALA A 206 35.97 -7.64 -4.33
CA ALA A 206 36.32 -6.70 -3.27
C ALA A 206 37.12 -7.39 -2.15
#